data_AF-A0A3M1AXZ8-F1
#
_entry.id   AF-A0A3M1AXZ8-F1
#
_cell.length_a   1.000
_cell.length_b   1.000
_cell.length_c   1.000
_cell.angle_alpha   90.00
_cell.angle_beta   90.00
_cell.angle_gamma   90.00
#
_symmetry.space_group_name_H-M   'P 1'
#
loop_
_entity.id
_entity.type
_entity.pdbx_description
1 polymer ?
#
loop_
_entity_poly.entity_id
_entity_poly.type
_entity_poly.pdbx_seq_one_letter_code
_entity_poly.pdbx_strand_id
1 'polypeptide(L)'
;PSPLPRRGSAPSPEGLLAGLRALPPLAAWLLPFPFLLPLALMGAARWPERKRLPPVARNRKRLHECYEAACRRLARYGYRRSPAQSPAEFLSSLPSAIREGVPALVTLTQTYEACCYGGKPVDPEGVRRMARVAREIPGQLRHAMRSERRDRR
;
A
#
# COMPACT_ATOMS: atom_id res chain seq x y z
N PRO A 1 73.62 67.46 9.14
CA PRO A 1 73.46 67.11 7.71
C PRO A 1 72.23 66.22 7.49
N SER A 2 71.28 66.72 6.70
CA SER A 2 70.15 66.04 6.02
C SER A 2 70.62 64.78 5.25
N PRO A 3 69.75 63.93 4.63
CA PRO A 3 68.30 64.04 4.44
C PRO A 3 67.48 62.73 4.62
N LEU A 4 66.16 62.89 4.48
CA LEU A 4 65.08 61.89 4.39
C LEU A 4 65.34 60.76 3.37
N PRO A 5 64.53 59.68 3.45
CA PRO A 5 63.62 59.45 2.33
C PRO A 5 62.15 59.44 2.74
N ARG A 6 61.39 60.22 1.98
CA ARG A 6 59.94 60.13 1.78
C ARG A 6 59.52 58.73 1.34
N ARG A 7 58.44 58.23 1.92
CA ARG A 7 57.38 57.41 1.29
C ARG A 7 56.38 57.12 2.41
N GLY A 8 55.10 57.38 2.32
CA GLY A 8 54.22 57.77 1.24
C GLY A 8 52.84 57.63 1.87
N SER A 9 52.03 58.68 1.75
CA SER A 9 50.56 58.67 1.76
C SER A 9 49.90 57.34 2.15
N ALA A 10 49.18 57.35 3.27
CA ALA A 10 48.14 56.37 3.55
C ALA A 10 47.09 56.40 2.43
N PRO A 11 46.76 55.27 1.80
CA PRO A 11 45.52 55.11 1.07
C PRO A 11 44.53 54.35 1.96
N SER A 12 43.53 55.12 2.42
CA SER A 12 42.12 54.79 2.64
C SER A 12 41.71 53.32 2.94
N PRO A 13 40.96 53.05 4.02
CA PRO A 13 40.43 51.73 4.35
C PRO A 13 39.36 51.20 3.38
N GLU A 14 39.01 51.95 2.33
CA GLU A 14 37.89 51.63 1.45
C GLU A 14 38.20 50.58 0.35
N GLY A 15 39.47 50.20 0.18
CA GLY A 15 39.87 49.18 -0.82
C GLY A 15 39.67 47.72 -0.38
N LEU A 16 39.62 47.43 0.92
CA LEU A 16 39.57 46.05 1.43
C LEU A 16 38.15 45.46 1.48
N LEU A 17 37.11 46.29 1.36
CA LEU A 17 35.72 45.83 1.27
C LEU A 17 35.21 45.65 -0.17
N ALA A 18 35.96 46.10 -1.17
CA ALA A 18 35.61 45.92 -2.58
C ALA A 18 35.93 44.51 -3.12
N GLY A 19 36.88 43.78 -2.50
CA GLY A 19 37.29 42.44 -2.93
C GLY A 19 36.36 41.30 -2.49
N LEU A 20 35.50 41.50 -1.49
CA LEU A 20 34.60 40.47 -0.96
C LEU A 20 33.23 40.43 -1.66
N ARG A 21 32.97 41.31 -2.62
CA ARG A 21 31.70 41.35 -3.39
C ARG A 21 31.75 40.66 -4.76
N ALA A 22 32.89 40.06 -5.11
CA ALA A 22 33.09 39.40 -6.41
C ALA A 22 33.35 37.89 -6.29
N LEU A 23 32.68 37.21 -5.36
CA LEU A 23 32.58 35.75 -5.38
C LEU A 23 31.22 35.34 -5.98
N PRO A 24 31.20 34.58 -7.08
CA PRO A 24 29.96 34.20 -7.75
C PRO A 24 29.08 33.32 -6.83
N PRO A 25 27.74 33.45 -6.88
CA PRO A 25 26.80 32.74 -6.01
C PRO A 25 26.65 31.24 -6.34
N LEU A 26 27.69 30.61 -6.88
CA LEU A 26 27.67 29.20 -7.31
C LEU A 26 28.45 28.27 -6.37
N ALA A 27 29.27 28.79 -5.46
CA ALA A 27 30.05 27.96 -4.53
C ALA A 27 29.29 27.57 -3.24
N ALA A 28 28.08 28.11 -3.00
CA ALA A 28 27.24 27.75 -1.86
C ALA A 28 26.38 26.49 -2.11
N TRP A 29 26.39 25.94 -3.33
CA TRP A 29 25.51 24.83 -3.73
C TRP A 29 26.21 23.45 -3.76
N LEU A 30 27.48 23.35 -3.37
CA LEU A 30 28.24 22.09 -3.43
C LEU A 30 28.53 21.44 -2.06
N LEU A 31 27.87 21.89 -0.99
CA LEU A 31 28.02 21.34 0.36
C LEU A 31 26.66 21.24 1.07
N PRO A 32 25.84 20.25 0.69
CA PRO A 32 25.61 19.18 1.67
C PRO A 32 25.57 17.77 1.04
N PHE A 33 26.24 17.54 -0.10
CA PHE A 33 26.06 16.28 -0.84
C PHE A 33 26.88 15.05 -0.37
N PRO A 34 28.05 15.13 0.30
CA PRO A 34 28.74 13.90 0.72
C PRO A 34 28.23 13.32 2.05
N PHE A 35 27.43 14.07 2.83
CA PHE A 35 26.99 13.65 4.17
C PHE A 35 25.63 12.95 4.22
N LEU A 36 24.83 12.97 3.15
CA LEU A 36 23.55 12.26 3.09
C LEU A 36 23.68 10.82 2.56
N LEU A 37 24.78 10.49 1.89
CA LEU A 37 25.03 9.17 1.32
C LEU A 37 25.30 8.05 2.37
N PRO A 38 26.01 8.30 3.49
CA PRO A 38 26.18 7.28 4.54
C PRO A 38 24.86 6.97 5.27
N LEU A 39 23.98 7.97 5.43
CA LEU A 39 22.68 7.82 6.08
C LEU A 39 21.67 7.02 5.24
N ALA A 40 21.72 7.17 3.91
CA ALA A 40 20.94 6.34 3.00
C ALA A 40 21.39 4.87 3.01
N LEU A 41 22.69 4.60 3.15
CA LEU A 41 23.24 3.24 3.25
C LEU A 41 23.01 2.59 4.62
N MET A 42 23.11 3.34 5.73
CA MET A 42 22.73 2.83 7.06
C MET A 42 21.20 2.66 7.23
N GLY A 43 20.38 3.47 6.55
CA GLY A 43 18.93 3.31 6.51
C GLY A 43 18.49 2.09 5.69
N ALA A 44 19.21 1.75 4.61
CA ALA A 44 18.95 0.57 3.79
C ALA A 44 19.34 -0.76 4.47
N ALA A 45 20.30 -0.74 5.40
CA ALA A 45 20.71 -1.92 6.16
C ALA A 45 19.69 -2.34 7.25
N ARG A 46 18.75 -1.46 7.60
CA ARG A 46 17.59 -1.78 8.43
C ARG A 46 16.34 -2.01 7.60
N TRP A 47 16.45 -2.69 6.46
CA TRP A 47 15.26 -3.35 5.93
C TRP A 47 14.78 -4.30 7.03
N PRO A 48 13.58 -4.09 7.62
CA PRO A 48 13.04 -5.04 8.56
C PRO A 48 12.92 -6.33 7.76
N GLU A 49 13.82 -7.27 8.09
CA GLU A 49 13.80 -8.62 7.60
C GLU A 49 12.35 -9.06 7.73
N ARG A 50 11.64 -9.13 6.60
CA ARG A 50 10.19 -9.28 6.59
C ARG A 50 9.92 -10.62 7.25
N LYS A 51 9.68 -10.60 8.57
CA LYS A 51 9.49 -11.79 9.38
C LYS A 51 8.44 -12.61 8.67
N ARG A 52 8.87 -13.73 8.09
CA ARG A 52 7.99 -14.57 7.29
C ARG A 52 6.89 -15.03 8.25
N LEU A 53 5.66 -14.61 7.98
CA LEU A 53 4.51 -15.07 8.76
C LEU A 53 4.54 -16.60 8.81
N PRO A 54 4.22 -17.22 9.95
CA PRO A 54 4.08 -18.66 10.02
C PRO A 54 3.09 -19.14 8.94
N PRO A 55 3.32 -20.32 8.34
CA PRO A 55 2.54 -20.80 7.19
C PRO A 55 1.01 -20.71 7.40
N VAL A 56 0.55 -21.04 8.61
CA VAL A 56 -0.87 -20.97 9.01
C VAL A 56 -1.41 -19.54 8.94
N ALA A 57 -0.68 -18.56 9.49
CA ALA A 57 -1.08 -17.15 9.46
C ALA A 57 -1.08 -16.60 8.03
N ARG A 58 -0.12 -17.02 7.20
CA ARG A 58 -0.06 -16.65 5.77
C ARG A 58 -1.27 -17.20 4.99
N ASN A 59 -1.65 -18.44 5.25
CA ASN A 59 -2.79 -19.08 4.60
C ASN A 59 -4.10 -18.40 5.00
N ARG A 60 -4.29 -18.12 6.29
CA ARG A 60 -5.45 -17.39 6.79
C ARG A 60 -5.54 -15.99 6.19
N LYS A 61 -4.42 -15.26 6.11
CA LYS A 61 -4.35 -13.94 5.46
C LYS A 61 -4.79 -14.01 4.00
N ARG A 62 -4.29 -14.97 3.23
CA ARG A 62 -4.68 -15.15 1.82
C ARG A 62 -6.16 -15.46 1.63
N LEU A 63 -6.71 -16.32 2.50
CA LEU A 63 -8.14 -16.64 2.46
C LEU A 63 -8.98 -15.40 2.77
N HIS A 64 -8.59 -14.62 3.78
CA HIS A 64 -9.20 -13.35 4.11
C HIS A 64 -9.14 -12.34 2.95
N GLU A 65 -7.98 -12.20 2.29
CA GLU A 65 -7.82 -11.35 1.10
C GLU A 65 -8.76 -11.76 -0.04
N CYS A 66 -8.96 -13.08 -0.26
CA CYS A 66 -9.89 -13.59 -1.27
C CYS A 66 -11.34 -13.19 -0.94
N TYR A 67 -11.75 -13.38 0.32
CA TYR A 67 -13.08 -13.01 0.79
C TYR A 67 -13.33 -11.50 0.70
N GLU A 68 -12.41 -10.67 1.19
CA GLU A 68 -12.49 -9.20 1.10
C GLU A 68 -12.52 -8.72 -0.36
N ALA A 69 -11.82 -9.39 -1.27
CA ALA A 69 -11.89 -9.07 -2.68
C ALA A 69 -13.26 -9.42 -3.30
N ALA A 70 -13.97 -10.43 -2.79
CA ALA A 70 -15.35 -10.74 -3.19
C ALA A 70 -16.33 -9.68 -2.64
N CYS A 71 -16.21 -9.34 -1.36
CA CYS A 71 -17.01 -8.29 -0.72
C CYS A 71 -16.86 -6.93 -1.43
N ARG A 72 -15.62 -6.54 -1.76
CA ARG A 72 -15.36 -5.30 -2.52
C ARG A 72 -16.00 -5.30 -3.92
N ARG A 73 -16.18 -6.47 -4.54
CA ARG A 73 -16.88 -6.57 -5.83
C ARG A 73 -18.37 -6.42 -5.66
N LEU A 74 -18.98 -7.10 -4.70
CA LEU A 74 -20.39 -6.95 -4.34
C LEU A 74 -20.73 -5.50 -3.98
N ALA A 75 -19.83 -4.81 -3.26
CA ALA A 75 -19.99 -3.41 -2.91
C ALA A 75 -20.12 -2.47 -4.12
N ARG A 76 -19.53 -2.82 -5.28
CA ARG A 76 -19.70 -2.05 -6.54
C ARG A 76 -21.10 -2.15 -7.11
N TYR A 77 -21.86 -3.17 -6.71
CA TYR A 77 -23.26 -3.38 -7.10
C TYR A 77 -24.24 -2.91 -6.00
N GLY A 78 -23.76 -2.24 -4.96
CA GLY A 78 -24.58 -1.72 -3.86
C GLY A 78 -24.65 -2.63 -2.62
N TYR A 79 -24.13 -3.85 -2.70
CA TYR A 79 -24.18 -4.80 -1.58
C TYR A 79 -22.92 -4.70 -0.71
N ARG A 80 -23.01 -3.96 0.40
CA ARG A 80 -21.90 -3.80 1.35
C ARG A 80 -22.16 -4.61 2.62
N ARG A 81 -21.11 -5.29 3.09
CA ARG A 81 -21.11 -5.98 4.39
C ARG A 81 -20.85 -4.98 5.51
N SER A 82 -21.62 -5.05 6.59
CA SER A 82 -21.33 -4.32 7.82
C SER A 82 -20.22 -5.02 8.63
N PRO A 83 -19.31 -4.31 9.31
CA PRO A 83 -18.29 -4.93 10.16
C PRO A 83 -18.86 -5.80 11.28
N ALA A 84 -20.02 -5.43 11.83
CA ALA A 84 -20.71 -6.18 12.88
C ALA A 84 -21.41 -7.45 12.37
N GLN A 85 -21.58 -7.57 11.05
CA GLN A 85 -22.31 -8.65 10.41
C GLN A 85 -21.39 -9.85 10.17
N SER A 86 -21.82 -11.06 10.52
CA SER A 86 -21.05 -12.27 10.21
C SER A 86 -21.02 -12.55 8.70
N PRO A 87 -20.03 -13.32 8.19
CA PRO A 87 -20.00 -13.70 6.78
C PRO A 87 -21.27 -14.44 6.32
N ALA A 88 -21.82 -15.33 7.15
CA ALA A 88 -23.05 -16.07 6.86
C ALA A 88 -24.29 -15.16 6.86
N GLU A 89 -24.38 -14.23 7.80
CA GLU A 89 -25.44 -13.20 7.80
C GLU A 89 -25.38 -12.34 6.55
N PHE A 90 -24.18 -11.92 6.15
CA PHE A 90 -24.00 -11.13 4.93
C PHE A 90 -24.49 -11.91 3.71
N LEU A 91 -24.07 -13.17 3.56
CA LEU A 91 -24.53 -14.01 2.47
C LEU A 91 -26.06 -14.15 2.47
N SER A 92 -26.67 -14.36 3.64
CA SER A 92 -28.12 -14.54 3.80
C SER A 92 -28.91 -13.26 3.49
N SER A 93 -28.31 -12.08 3.73
CA SER A 93 -28.92 -10.79 3.41
C SER A 93 -28.95 -10.47 1.90
N LEU A 94 -28.24 -11.23 1.07
CA LEU A 94 -28.23 -11.01 -0.37
C LEU A 94 -29.51 -11.53 -1.05
N PRO A 95 -29.98 -10.88 -2.14
CA PRO A 95 -31.07 -11.39 -2.95
C PRO A 95 -30.85 -12.84 -3.41
N SER A 96 -31.93 -13.62 -3.54
CA SER A 96 -31.87 -15.01 -4.01
C SER A 96 -31.15 -15.14 -5.36
N ALA A 97 -31.42 -14.23 -6.29
CA ALA A 97 -30.76 -14.17 -7.60
C ALA A 97 -29.23 -14.14 -7.51
N ILE A 98 -28.67 -13.49 -6.48
CA ILE A 98 -27.21 -13.44 -6.26
C ILE A 98 -26.73 -14.68 -5.53
N ARG A 99 -27.46 -15.15 -4.52
CA ARG A 99 -27.10 -16.36 -3.76
C ARG A 99 -27.06 -17.59 -4.66
N GLU A 100 -28.04 -17.74 -5.55
CA GLU A 100 -28.15 -18.86 -6.48
C GLU A 100 -27.30 -18.65 -7.74
N GLY A 101 -27.23 -17.41 -8.24
CA GLY A 101 -26.47 -17.07 -9.45
C GLY A 101 -24.96 -17.00 -9.24
N VAL A 102 -24.47 -17.00 -7.99
CA VAL A 102 -23.04 -16.92 -7.65
C VAL A 102 -22.64 -18.02 -6.65
N PRO A 103 -22.67 -19.30 -7.06
CA PRO A 103 -22.35 -20.43 -6.17
C PRO A 103 -20.90 -20.39 -5.63
N ALA A 104 -19.98 -19.77 -6.36
CA ALA A 104 -18.60 -19.56 -5.89
C ALA A 104 -18.54 -18.66 -4.65
N LEU A 105 -19.44 -17.69 -4.53
CA LEU A 105 -19.52 -16.81 -3.35
C LEU A 105 -20.00 -17.58 -2.11
N VAL A 106 -20.99 -18.45 -2.28
CA VAL A 106 -21.51 -19.33 -1.20
C VAL A 106 -20.39 -20.22 -0.70
N THR A 107 -19.72 -20.92 -1.62
CA THR A 107 -18.60 -21.84 -1.31
C THR A 107 -17.47 -21.11 -0.58
N LEU A 108 -17.08 -19.93 -1.07
CA LEU A 108 -16.02 -19.14 -0.46
C LEU A 108 -16.40 -18.68 0.95
N THR A 109 -17.64 -18.24 1.15
CA THR A 109 -18.12 -17.74 2.45
C THR A 109 -18.17 -18.84 3.49
N GLN A 110 -18.75 -20.00 3.15
CA GLN A 110 -18.81 -21.16 4.05
C GLN A 110 -17.41 -21.66 4.43
N THR A 111 -16.49 -21.71 3.45
CA THR A 111 -15.10 -22.12 3.71
C THR A 111 -14.39 -21.10 4.60
N TYR A 112 -14.56 -19.81 4.33
CA TYR A 112 -13.99 -18.74 5.15
C TYR A 112 -14.50 -18.81 6.60
N GLU A 113 -15.79 -19.05 6.79
CA GLU A 113 -16.41 -19.16 8.10
C GLU A 113 -15.89 -20.37 8.88
N ALA A 114 -15.88 -21.54 8.26
CA ALA A 114 -15.37 -22.77 8.87
C ALA A 114 -13.89 -22.65 9.28
N CYS A 115 -13.07 -21.95 8.48
CA CYS A 115 -11.66 -21.74 8.77
C CYS A 115 -11.39 -20.66 9.82
N CYS A 116 -12.10 -19.52 9.77
CA CYS A 116 -11.81 -18.39 10.64
C CYS A 116 -12.53 -18.43 11.99
N TYR A 117 -13.71 -19.03 12.03
CA TYR A 117 -14.56 -19.10 13.22
C TYR A 117 -14.75 -20.54 13.72
N GLY A 118 -14.70 -21.54 12.83
CA GLY A 118 -14.83 -22.95 13.20
C GLY A 118 -13.54 -23.63 13.69
N GLY A 119 -12.44 -22.89 13.85
CA GLY A 119 -11.17 -23.41 14.38
C GLY A 119 -10.42 -24.39 13.48
N LYS A 120 -10.87 -24.61 12.23
CA LYS A 120 -10.23 -25.56 11.31
C LYS A 120 -8.91 -24.99 10.76
N PRO A 121 -7.81 -25.77 10.78
CA PRO A 121 -6.55 -25.33 10.19
C PRO A 121 -6.71 -25.10 8.69
N VAL A 122 -6.09 -24.02 8.20
CA VAL A 122 -6.15 -23.64 6.78
C VAL A 122 -5.00 -24.28 6.03
N ASP A 123 -5.29 -25.38 5.35
CA ASP A 123 -4.33 -26.09 4.50
C ASP A 123 -3.96 -25.28 3.23
N PRO A 124 -2.69 -25.30 2.76
CA PRO A 124 -2.28 -24.56 1.56
C PRO A 124 -3.06 -24.94 0.30
N GLU A 125 -3.46 -26.19 0.15
CA GLU A 125 -4.25 -26.64 -1.00
C GLU A 125 -5.68 -26.06 -0.93
N GLY A 126 -6.27 -26.04 0.26
CA GLY A 126 -7.54 -25.37 0.53
C GLY A 126 -7.52 -23.89 0.12
N VAL A 127 -6.44 -23.16 0.45
CA VAL A 127 -6.28 -21.75 0.03
C VAL A 127 -6.17 -21.64 -1.50
N ARG A 128 -5.41 -22.52 -2.16
CA ARG A 128 -5.28 -22.50 -3.62
C ARG A 128 -6.62 -22.76 -4.30
N ARG A 129 -7.41 -23.70 -3.77
CA ARG A 129 -8.77 -23.99 -4.24
C ARG A 129 -9.66 -22.76 -4.07
N MET A 130 -9.66 -22.13 -2.90
CA MET A 130 -10.47 -20.92 -2.66
C MET A 130 -10.04 -19.73 -3.52
N ALA A 131 -8.74 -19.61 -3.81
CA ALA A 131 -8.24 -18.60 -4.73
C ALA A 131 -8.73 -18.83 -6.18
N ARG A 132 -8.92 -20.09 -6.59
CA ARG A 132 -9.55 -20.41 -7.90
C ARG A 132 -11.04 -20.08 -7.88
N VAL A 133 -11.78 -20.53 -6.86
CA VAL A 133 -13.20 -20.23 -6.68
C VAL A 133 -13.44 -18.72 -6.69
N ALA A 134 -12.61 -17.93 -6.00
CA ALA A 134 -12.74 -16.47 -5.97
C ALA A 134 -12.56 -15.80 -7.35
N ARG A 135 -11.89 -16.45 -8.32
CA ARG A 135 -11.74 -15.95 -9.70
C ARG A 135 -12.99 -16.14 -10.54
N GLU A 136 -13.90 -17.03 -10.15
CA GLU A 136 -15.16 -17.30 -10.86
C GLU A 136 -16.24 -16.28 -10.50
N ILE A 137 -16.20 -15.77 -9.26
CA ILE A 137 -17.17 -14.80 -8.71
C ILE A 137 -17.44 -13.62 -9.64
N PRO A 138 -16.46 -12.93 -10.25
CA PRO A 138 -16.74 -11.79 -11.13
C PRO A 138 -17.53 -12.18 -12.38
N GLY A 139 -17.30 -13.38 -12.93
CA GLY A 139 -18.05 -13.88 -14.07
C GLY A 139 -19.49 -14.16 -13.69
N GLN A 140 -19.69 -15.00 -12.67
CA GLN A 140 -21.00 -15.37 -12.14
C GLN A 140 -21.82 -14.15 -11.70
N LEU A 141 -21.21 -13.22 -10.98
CA LEU A 141 -21.86 -11.99 -10.52
C LEU A 141 -22.34 -11.11 -11.69
N ARG A 142 -21.56 -11.00 -12.78
CA ARG A 142 -22.03 -10.28 -13.97
C ARG A 142 -23.24 -10.93 -14.62
N HIS A 143 -23.31 -12.26 -14.64
CA HIS A 143 -24.47 -12.99 -15.17
C HIS A 143 -25.69 -12.81 -14.26
N ALA A 144 -25.53 -13.01 -12.96
CA ALA A 144 -26.60 -12.84 -11.98
C ALA A 144 -27.20 -11.42 -11.98
N MET A 145 -26.35 -10.38 -12.07
CA MET A 145 -26.83 -9.00 -12.14
C MET A 145 -27.56 -8.68 -13.46
N ARG A 146 -27.27 -9.40 -14.55
CA ARG A 146 -27.99 -9.24 -15.83
C ARG A 146 -29.35 -9.91 -15.79
N SER A 147 -29.46 -11.11 -15.21
CA SER A 147 -30.75 -11.79 -15.04
C SER A 147 -31.66 -11.01 -14.09
N GLU A 148 -31.15 -10.57 -12.93
CA GLU A 148 -31.93 -9.79 -11.96
C GLU A 148 -32.52 -8.51 -12.57
N ARG A 149 -31.77 -7.82 -13.45
CA ARG A 149 -32.27 -6.61 -14.15
C ARG A 149 -33.35 -6.92 -15.18
N ARG A 150 -33.32 -8.11 -15.78
CA ARG A 150 -34.33 -8.53 -16.74
C ARG A 150 -35.65 -8.86 -16.03
N ASP A 151 -35.57 -9.52 -14.88
CA ASP A 151 -36.74 -9.94 -14.12
C ASP A 151 -37.49 -8.77 -13.45
N ARG A 152 -36.83 -7.60 -13.31
CA ARG A 152 -37.43 -6.37 -12.78
C ARG A 152 -38.11 -5.47 -13.82
N ARG A 153 -38.03 -5.80 -15.11
CA ARG A 153 -38.65 -5.04 -16.21
C ARG A 153 -39.92 -5.71 -16.68
#